data_AF-A0A939U0G3-F1
#
_entry.id   AF-A0A939U0G3-F1
#
_cell.length_a   1.000
_cell.length_b   1.000
_cell.length_c   1.000
_cell.angle_alpha   90.00
_cell.angle_beta   90.00
_cell.angle_gamma   90.00
#
_symmetry.space_group_name_H-M   'P 1'
#
loop_
_entity.id
_entity.type
_entity.pdbx_description
1 polymer ?
#
loop_
_entity_poly.entity_id
_entity_poly.type
_entity_poly.pdbx_seq_one_letter_code
_entity_poly.pdbx_strand_id
1 'polypeptide(L)'
;MKKRAFYRVESMDSDGNTVGGYVGALFYLFSKILNVDPEQINEDLLSASVGSSPEFDSLMVNFAMLCDIPKPDEFINNRENYCLYQKDTFLEDEIYELLNIARKLSEMTNGEFVLICKKFMLTDDEIIYEDDFQVVITPEVYKRHNRNNRFKLLSEIEVR
;
A
#
# COMPACT_ATOMS: atom_id res chain seq x y z
N MET A 1 -17.79 22.40 -6.35
CA MET A 1 -16.89 21.84 -5.33
C MET A 1 -15.53 21.60 -5.95
N LYS A 2 -14.45 21.90 -5.24
CA LYS A 2 -13.08 21.69 -5.73
C LYS A 2 -12.72 20.22 -5.53
N LYS A 3 -12.10 19.60 -6.54
CA LYS A 3 -11.59 18.23 -6.42
C LYS A 3 -10.13 18.26 -5.96
N ARG A 4 -9.77 17.35 -5.06
CA ARG A 4 -8.41 17.11 -4.57
C ARG A 4 -7.89 15.79 -5.11
N ALA A 5 -6.57 15.69 -5.25
CA ALA A 5 -5.90 14.51 -5.79
C ALA A 5 -5.35 13.66 -4.65
N PHE A 6 -5.63 12.37 -4.70
CA PHE A 6 -5.16 11.38 -3.73
C PHE A 6 -4.58 10.17 -4.45
N TYR A 7 -3.69 9.45 -3.77
CA TYR A 7 -3.04 8.26 -4.30
C TYR A 7 -3.34 7.03 -3.48
N ARG A 8 -3.40 5.87 -4.14
CA ARG A 8 -3.45 4.58 -3.47
C ARG A 8 -2.47 3.64 -4.14
N VAL A 9 -1.64 3.02 -3.32
CA VAL A 9 -0.70 1.99 -3.76
C VAL A 9 -1.34 0.62 -3.58
N GLU A 10 -1.33 -0.15 -4.66
CA GLU A 10 -1.90 -1.49 -4.72
C GLU A 10 -0.90 -2.43 -5.39
N SER A 11 -1.09 -3.72 -5.16
CA SER A 11 -0.35 -4.77 -5.85
C SER A 11 -1.19 -5.32 -7.01
N MET A 12 -0.53 -5.52 -8.14
CA MET A 12 -1.09 -6.12 -9.34
C MET A 12 -0.30 -7.38 -9.69
N ASP A 13 -0.98 -8.46 -10.04
CA ASP A 13 -0.37 -9.70 -10.54
C ASP A 13 -0.02 -9.61 -12.03
N SER A 14 0.62 -10.66 -12.56
CA SER A 14 0.99 -10.78 -13.97
C SER A 14 -0.20 -10.79 -14.94
N ASP A 15 -1.40 -11.12 -14.45
CA ASP A 15 -2.64 -11.16 -15.23
C ASP A 15 -3.35 -9.80 -15.25
N GLY A 16 -2.80 -8.79 -14.54
CA GLY A 16 -3.35 -7.44 -14.46
C GLY A 16 -4.46 -7.30 -13.41
N ASN A 17 -4.64 -8.29 -12.53
CA ASN A 17 -5.61 -8.23 -11.45
C ASN A 17 -5.01 -7.50 -10.25
N THR A 18 -5.78 -6.60 -9.65
CA THR A 18 -5.44 -6.04 -8.34
C THR A 18 -5.64 -7.13 -7.29
N VAL A 19 -4.56 -7.60 -6.69
CA VAL A 19 -4.56 -8.70 -5.71
C VAL A 19 -4.57 -8.23 -4.26
N GLY A 20 -4.35 -6.93 -4.01
CA GLY A 20 -4.42 -6.36 -2.67
C GLY A 20 -3.83 -4.97 -2.55
N GLY A 21 -3.91 -4.41 -1.36
CA GLY A 21 -3.16 -3.21 -0.99
C GLY A 21 -1.68 -3.50 -0.77
N TYR A 22 -0.88 -2.44 -0.62
CA TYR A 22 0.55 -2.51 -0.38
C TYR A 22 0.97 -3.45 0.78
N VAL A 23 0.22 -3.47 1.89
CA VAL A 23 0.47 -4.36 3.04
C VAL A 23 0.35 -5.85 2.66
N GLY A 24 -0.57 -6.21 1.78
CA GLY A 24 -0.73 -7.60 1.33
C GLY A 24 0.50 -8.12 0.56
N ALA A 25 1.12 -7.26 -0.24
CA ALA A 25 2.36 -7.59 -0.95
C ALA A 25 3.54 -7.79 0.00
N LEU A 26 3.62 -6.99 1.08
CA LEU A 26 4.63 -7.19 2.12
C LEU A 26 4.47 -8.52 2.84
N PHE A 27 3.24 -8.91 3.19
CA PHE A 27 2.97 -10.21 3.83
C PHE A 27 3.42 -11.38 2.95
N TYR A 28 3.15 -11.30 1.64
CA TYR A 28 3.65 -12.30 0.69
C TYR A 28 5.18 -12.35 0.65
N LEU A 29 5.86 -11.20 0.66
CA LEU A 29 7.32 -11.14 0.71
C LEU A 29 7.89 -11.75 1.99
N PHE A 30 7.29 -11.44 3.15
CA PHE A 30 7.69 -12.05 4.41
C PHE A 30 7.53 -13.56 4.37
N SER A 31 6.43 -14.07 3.80
CA SER A 31 6.21 -15.51 3.65
C SER A 31 7.28 -16.18 2.78
N LYS A 32 7.71 -15.52 1.70
CA LYS A 32 8.78 -16.02 0.83
C LYS A 32 10.14 -16.07 1.54
N ILE A 33 10.47 -15.04 2.32
CA ILE A 33 11.75 -14.99 3.06
C ILE A 33 11.77 -16.04 4.16
N LEU A 34 10.68 -16.13 4.94
CA LEU A 34 10.57 -17.07 6.05
C LEU A 34 10.27 -18.50 5.60
N ASN A 35 9.99 -18.70 4.32
CA ASN A 35 9.58 -19.98 3.72
C ASN A 35 8.37 -20.60 4.44
N VAL A 36 7.35 -19.77 4.66
CA VAL A 36 6.08 -20.14 5.29
C VAL A 36 4.90 -19.80 4.38
N ASP A 37 3.76 -20.40 4.67
CA ASP A 37 2.51 -20.05 3.99
C ASP A 37 2.14 -18.57 4.31
N PRO A 38 1.72 -17.75 3.33
CA PRO A 38 1.22 -16.39 3.59
C PRO A 38 0.17 -16.30 4.70
N GLU A 39 -0.68 -17.31 4.87
CA GLU A 39 -1.70 -17.35 5.93
C GLU A 39 -1.12 -17.47 7.34
N GLN A 40 0.14 -17.92 7.45
CA GLN A 40 0.85 -18.06 8.73
C GLN A 40 1.53 -16.76 9.18
N ILE A 41 1.62 -15.75 8.30
CA ILE A 41 2.22 -14.46 8.64
C ILE A 41 1.30 -13.71 9.60
N ASN A 42 1.82 -13.44 10.79
CA ASN A 42 1.19 -12.62 11.82
C ASN A 42 2.26 -11.78 12.55
N GLU A 43 1.80 -10.82 13.36
CA GLU A 43 2.67 -9.88 14.08
C GLU A 43 3.69 -10.56 14.99
N ASP A 44 3.32 -11.66 15.66
CA ASP A 44 4.21 -12.41 16.54
C ASP A 44 5.34 -13.08 15.75
N LEU A 45 5.01 -13.73 14.62
CA LEU A 45 5.97 -14.38 13.74
C LEU A 45 6.93 -13.36 13.12
N LEU A 46 6.41 -12.21 12.71
CA LEU A 46 7.22 -11.12 12.16
C LEU A 46 8.21 -10.58 13.21
N SER A 47 7.73 -10.33 14.43
CA SER A 47 8.55 -9.87 15.55
C SER A 47 9.63 -10.88 15.95
N ALA A 48 9.29 -12.17 15.99
CA ALA A 48 10.22 -13.24 16.32
C ALA A 48 11.30 -13.47 15.25
N SER A 49 11.04 -13.02 14.01
CA SER A 49 11.92 -13.22 12.87
C SER A 49 12.82 -12.01 12.59
N VAL A 50 12.72 -10.93 13.37
CA VAL A 50 13.67 -9.80 13.28
C VAL A 50 15.10 -10.30 13.53
N GLY A 51 16.02 -9.93 12.66
CA GLY A 51 17.40 -10.40 12.64
C GLY A 51 17.61 -11.69 11.82
N SER A 52 16.57 -12.26 11.20
CA SER A 52 16.70 -13.49 10.42
C SER A 52 17.51 -13.29 9.13
N SER A 53 17.36 -12.14 8.48
CA SER A 53 18.19 -11.73 7.34
C SER A 53 18.16 -10.21 7.13
N PRO A 54 19.18 -9.62 6.49
CA PRO A 54 19.19 -8.21 6.13
C PRO A 54 17.99 -7.79 5.26
N GLU A 55 17.53 -8.68 4.38
CA GLU A 55 16.35 -8.46 3.53
C GLU A 55 15.07 -8.41 4.37
N PHE A 56 14.92 -9.32 5.34
CA PHE A 56 13.79 -9.35 6.26
C PHE A 56 13.72 -8.07 7.09
N ASP A 57 14.84 -7.69 7.71
CA ASP A 57 14.93 -6.50 8.56
C ASP A 57 14.63 -5.23 7.77
N SER A 58 15.14 -5.14 6.54
CA SER A 58 14.84 -4.02 5.67
C SER A 58 13.36 -3.96 5.28
N LEU A 59 12.67 -5.09 5.10
CA LEU A 59 11.22 -5.09 4.88
C LEU A 59 10.43 -4.77 6.16
N MET A 60 10.91 -5.18 7.34
CA MET A 60 10.29 -4.85 8.62
C MET A 60 10.30 -3.36 8.93
N VAL A 61 11.36 -2.63 8.56
CA VAL A 61 11.38 -1.15 8.64
C VAL A 61 10.23 -0.54 7.83
N ASN A 62 9.99 -1.04 6.63
CA ASN A 62 8.92 -0.56 5.76
C ASN A 62 7.52 -0.96 6.28
N PHE A 63 7.40 -2.15 6.85
CA PHE A 63 6.16 -2.59 7.49
C PHE A 63 5.84 -1.74 8.73
N ALA A 64 6.84 -1.39 9.54
CA ALA A 64 6.68 -0.52 10.69
C ALA A 64 6.21 0.88 10.29
N MET A 65 6.76 1.46 9.22
CA MET A 65 6.31 2.76 8.68
C MET A 65 4.82 2.75 8.30
N LEU A 66 4.29 1.62 7.81
CA LEU A 66 2.86 1.46 7.52
C LEU A 66 2.00 1.21 8.76
N CYS A 67 2.59 0.69 9.83
CA CYS A 67 1.91 0.46 11.10
C CYS A 67 1.84 1.73 11.95
N ASP A 68 2.77 2.67 11.75
CA ASP A 68 2.79 4.00 12.37
C ASP A 68 1.82 4.99 11.71
N ILE A 69 1.16 4.61 10.60
CA ILE A 69 0.00 5.35 10.08
C ILE A 69 -1.14 5.14 11.09
N PRO A 70 -1.62 6.20 11.75
CA PRO A 70 -2.69 6.09 12.73
C PRO A 70 -3.90 5.39 12.10
N LYS A 71 -4.32 4.26 12.66
CA LYS A 71 -5.61 3.66 12.29
C LYS A 71 -6.66 4.37 13.13
N PRO A 72 -7.61 5.11 12.54
CA PRO A 72 -8.67 5.76 13.33
C PRO A 72 -9.39 4.69 14.17
N ASP A 73 -9.78 4.97 15.40
CA ASP A 73 -10.49 3.98 16.24
C ASP A 73 -11.78 3.48 15.57
N GLU A 74 -12.35 4.30 14.68
CA GLU A 74 -13.51 4.00 13.83
C GLU A 74 -13.23 2.88 12.80
N PHE A 75 -11.96 2.67 12.42
CA PHE A 75 -11.50 1.64 11.49
C PHE A 75 -11.39 0.24 12.07
N ILE A 76 -11.27 0.12 13.40
CA ILE A 76 -11.26 -1.18 14.07
C ILE A 76 -12.57 -1.94 13.76
N ASN A 77 -13.64 -1.21 13.41
CA ASN A 77 -14.98 -1.77 13.23
C ASN A 77 -15.43 -1.97 11.76
N ASN A 78 -14.71 -1.48 10.74
CA ASN A 78 -15.08 -1.76 9.33
C ASN A 78 -13.87 -1.90 8.39
N ARG A 79 -13.38 -3.14 8.26
CA ARG A 79 -12.23 -3.54 7.42
C ARG A 79 -12.45 -3.36 5.91
N GLU A 80 -13.64 -2.94 5.47
CA GLU A 80 -13.97 -2.80 4.05
C GLU A 80 -13.60 -1.42 3.47
N ASN A 81 -13.30 -0.42 4.31
CA ASN A 81 -12.96 0.93 3.85
C ASN A 81 -11.55 1.03 3.24
N TYR A 82 -11.34 2.02 2.38
CA TYR A 82 -10.11 2.20 1.61
C TYR A 82 -9.34 3.44 2.07
N CYS A 83 -8.07 3.28 2.44
CA CYS A 83 -7.13 4.37 2.71
C CYS A 83 -6.45 4.86 1.43
N LEU A 84 -6.24 6.16 1.35
CA LEU A 84 -5.53 6.87 0.29
C LEU A 84 -4.60 7.91 0.93
N TYR A 85 -3.53 8.25 0.23
CA TYR A 85 -2.54 9.24 0.65
C TYR A 85 -2.83 10.57 -0.02
N GLN A 86 -2.62 11.67 0.71
CA GLN A 86 -2.63 13.00 0.12
C GLN A 86 -1.51 13.09 -0.92
N LYS A 87 -1.81 13.60 -2.13
CA LYS A 87 -0.84 13.61 -3.22
C LYS A 87 0.48 14.29 -2.86
N ASP A 88 0.43 15.42 -2.16
CA ASP A 88 1.63 16.22 -1.93
C ASP A 88 2.50 15.57 -0.83
N THR A 89 1.90 15.12 0.29
CA THR A 89 2.57 14.29 1.30
C THR A 89 3.18 13.00 0.73
N PHE A 90 2.42 12.29 -0.11
CA PHE A 90 2.86 11.03 -0.73
C PHE A 90 4.10 11.18 -1.62
N LEU A 91 4.21 12.30 -2.34
CA LEU A 91 5.30 12.53 -3.29
C LEU A 91 6.56 13.11 -2.63
N GLU A 92 6.45 13.72 -1.45
CA GLU A 92 7.58 14.36 -0.76
C GLU A 92 8.28 13.40 0.20
N ASP A 93 7.54 12.67 1.04
CA ASP A 93 8.14 11.97 2.19
C ASP A 93 8.23 10.44 2.05
N GLU A 94 7.32 9.79 1.31
CA GLU A 94 7.19 8.31 1.34
C GLU A 94 7.55 7.61 0.01
N ILE A 95 7.66 8.37 -1.09
CA ILE A 95 7.77 7.76 -2.41
C ILE A 95 9.10 7.03 -2.63
N TYR A 96 10.19 7.50 -1.99
CA TYR A 96 11.50 6.88 -2.14
C TYR A 96 11.56 5.50 -1.48
N GLU A 97 11.02 5.35 -0.27
CA GLU A 97 10.88 4.02 0.35
C GLU A 97 10.00 3.13 -0.53
N LEU A 98 8.81 3.61 -0.93
CA LEU A 98 7.86 2.81 -1.71
C LEU A 98 8.45 2.36 -3.06
N LEU A 99 9.25 3.19 -3.72
CA LEU A 99 9.99 2.81 -4.93
C LEU A 99 11.02 1.72 -4.66
N ASN A 100 11.77 1.80 -3.56
CA ASN A 100 12.72 0.75 -3.18
C ASN A 100 12.01 -0.57 -2.90
N ILE A 101 10.83 -0.53 -2.26
CA ILE A 101 10.03 -1.73 -2.02
C ILE A 101 9.45 -2.28 -3.32
N ALA A 102 8.94 -1.44 -4.23
CA ALA A 102 8.44 -1.89 -5.52
C ALA A 102 9.52 -2.64 -6.30
N ARG A 103 10.77 -2.15 -6.25
CA ARG A 103 11.93 -2.82 -6.83
C ARG A 103 12.17 -4.19 -6.16
N LYS A 104 12.24 -4.24 -4.83
CA LYS A 104 12.43 -5.49 -4.08
C LYS A 104 11.33 -6.51 -4.35
N LEU A 105 10.07 -6.07 -4.39
CA LEU A 105 8.92 -6.90 -4.72
C LEU A 105 9.12 -7.52 -6.09
N SER A 106 9.37 -6.70 -7.11
CA SER A 106 9.60 -7.18 -8.47
C SER A 106 10.79 -8.14 -8.57
N GLU A 107 11.89 -7.88 -7.86
CA GLU A 107 13.08 -8.74 -7.85
C GLU A 107 12.79 -10.10 -7.18
N MET A 108 12.17 -10.09 -6.00
CA MET A 108 11.93 -11.29 -5.20
C MET A 108 10.83 -12.17 -5.78
N THR A 109 9.86 -11.58 -6.47
CA THR A 109 8.77 -12.32 -7.11
C THR A 109 9.02 -12.57 -8.60
N ASN A 110 10.21 -12.27 -9.14
CA ASN A 110 10.51 -12.33 -10.58
C ASN A 110 9.44 -11.65 -11.46
N GLY A 111 8.88 -10.53 -10.98
CA GLY A 111 7.83 -9.78 -11.68
C GLY A 111 6.42 -10.37 -11.61
N GLU A 112 6.18 -11.44 -10.83
CA GLU A 112 4.82 -11.95 -10.57
C GLU A 112 3.92 -10.88 -9.95
N PHE A 113 4.49 -9.96 -9.16
CA PHE A 113 3.78 -8.86 -8.54
C PHE A 113 4.50 -7.54 -8.78
N VAL A 114 3.73 -6.51 -9.09
CA VAL A 114 4.20 -5.12 -9.20
C VAL A 114 3.36 -4.19 -8.33
N LEU A 115 3.94 -3.09 -7.89
CA LEU A 115 3.19 -2.02 -7.23
C LEU A 115 2.70 -1.01 -8.28
N ILE A 116 1.40 -0.72 -8.21
CA ILE A 116 0.74 0.30 -9.01
C ILE A 116 0.27 1.44 -8.13
N CYS A 117 0.25 2.64 -8.68
CA CYS A 117 -0.33 3.81 -8.04
C CYS A 117 -1.55 4.28 -8.81
N LYS A 118 -2.69 4.30 -8.11
CA LYS A 118 -3.96 4.80 -8.64
C LYS A 118 -4.20 6.22 -8.15
N LYS A 119 -4.60 7.10 -9.07
CA LYS A 119 -4.93 8.49 -8.77
C LYS A 119 -6.44 8.66 -8.64
N PHE A 120 -6.88 9.17 -7.50
CA PHE A 120 -8.27 9.49 -7.21
C PHE A 120 -8.47 11.01 -7.20
N MET A 121 -9.58 11.46 -7.78
CA MET A 121 -9.97 12.87 -7.80
C MET A 121 -11.28 13.03 -7.04
N LEU A 122 -11.17 13.25 -5.73
CA LEU A 122 -12.29 13.23 -4.80
C LEU A 122 -12.77 14.64 -4.45
N THR A 123 -14.03 14.77 -4.08
CA THR A 123 -14.57 15.92 -3.37
C THR A 123 -14.66 15.65 -1.87
N ASP A 124 -14.73 16.70 -1.04
CA ASP A 124 -14.68 16.56 0.42
C ASP A 124 -15.86 15.73 0.99
N ASP A 125 -17.01 15.69 0.31
CA ASP A 125 -18.16 14.86 0.68
C ASP A 125 -17.98 13.36 0.37
N GLU A 126 -16.96 13.00 -0.42
CA GLU A 126 -16.60 11.61 -0.69
C GLU A 126 -15.62 11.04 0.35
N ILE A 127 -15.09 11.90 1.23
CA ILE A 127 -14.13 11.56 2.28
C ILE A 127 -14.89 11.38 3.59
N ILE A 128 -14.74 10.21 4.21
CA ILE A 128 -15.38 9.93 5.50
C ILE A 128 -14.46 10.21 6.70
N TYR A 129 -13.15 10.27 6.45
CA TYR A 129 -12.14 10.64 7.43
C TYR A 129 -10.90 11.19 6.72
N GLU A 130 -10.25 12.18 7.34
CA GLU A 130 -9.03 12.81 6.87
C GLU A 130 -8.15 13.20 8.06
N ASP A 131 -6.86 12.88 7.96
CA ASP A 131 -5.80 13.43 8.80
C ASP A 131 -4.66 13.98 7.92
N ASP A 132 -3.56 14.37 8.57
CA ASP A 132 -2.39 14.97 7.92
C ASP A 132 -1.67 14.01 6.95
N PHE A 133 -1.93 12.70 7.03
CA PHE A 133 -1.24 11.66 6.27
C PHE A 133 -2.15 10.98 5.24
N GLN A 134 -3.38 10.63 5.64
CA GLN A 134 -4.29 9.81 4.85
C GLN A 134 -5.71 10.37 4.81
N VAL A 135 -6.44 9.92 3.79
CA VAL A 135 -7.89 10.06 3.68
C VAL A 135 -8.53 8.71 3.48
N VAL A 136 -9.78 8.62 3.88
CA VAL A 136 -10.55 7.39 3.85
C VAL A 136 -11.81 7.58 3.05
N ILE A 137 -12.11 6.57 2.23
CA ILE A 137 -13.34 6.48 1.45
C ILE A 137 -14.05 5.14 1.64
N THR A 138 -15.35 5.13 1.37
CA THR A 138 -16.16 3.90 1.39
C THR A 138 -15.90 3.01 0.17
N PRO A 139 -16.25 1.71 0.22
CA PRO A 139 -16.20 0.82 -0.94
C PRO A 139 -16.94 1.36 -2.18
N GLU A 140 -18.08 2.02 -2.00
CA GLU A 140 -18.88 2.58 -3.08
C GLU A 140 -18.13 3.72 -3.77
N VAL A 141 -17.54 4.64 -2.99
CA VAL A 141 -16.70 5.71 -3.53
C VAL A 141 -15.52 5.11 -4.28
N TYR A 142 -14.82 4.15 -3.68
CA TYR A 142 -13.70 3.47 -4.34
C TYR A 142 -14.13 2.86 -5.68
N LYS A 143 -15.23 2.10 -5.75
CA LYS A 143 -15.74 1.51 -7.00
C LYS A 143 -16.11 2.54 -8.06
N ARG A 144 -16.66 3.70 -7.68
CA ARG A 144 -17.00 4.78 -8.65
C ARG A 144 -15.76 5.36 -9.33
N HIS A 145 -14.65 5.45 -8.60
CA HIS A 145 -13.41 6.06 -9.07
C HIS A 145 -12.39 5.04 -9.62
N ASN A 146 -12.44 3.79 -9.16
CA ASN A 146 -11.54 2.71 -9.56
C ASN A 146 -11.93 2.13 -10.93
N ARG A 147 -11.54 2.83 -11.99
CA ARG A 147 -11.51 2.27 -13.34
C ARG A 147 -10.11 1.70 -13.57
N ASN A 148 -9.98 0.38 -13.71
CA ASN A 148 -8.72 -0.36 -13.82
C ASN A 148 -7.74 0.12 -14.92
N ASN A 149 -8.06 1.14 -15.70
CA ASN A 149 -7.22 1.68 -16.78
C ASN A 149 -6.51 3.00 -16.43
N ARG A 150 -6.60 3.49 -15.18
CA ARG A 150 -6.00 4.78 -14.76
C ARG A 150 -5.04 4.62 -13.58
N PHE A 151 -4.03 3.78 -13.76
CA PHE A 151 -2.90 3.64 -12.84
C PHE A 151 -1.58 3.90 -13.58
N LYS A 152 -0.52 4.12 -12.81
CA LYS A 152 0.86 4.04 -13.28
C LYS A 152 1.56 2.92 -12.52
N LEU A 153 2.56 2.29 -13.12
CA LEU A 153 3.52 1.53 -12.32
C LEU A 153 4.17 2.51 -11.34
N LEU A 154 4.39 2.09 -10.10
CA LEU A 154 5.00 2.97 -9.11
C LEU A 154 6.37 3.46 -9.58
N SER A 155 7.14 2.60 -10.26
CA SER A 155 8.43 2.90 -10.89
C SER A 155 8.39 3.96 -12.00
N GLU A 156 7.21 4.33 -12.49
CA GLU A 156 7.02 5.33 -13.56
C GLU A 156 6.56 6.69 -13.01
N ILE A 157 6.50 6.85 -11.68
CA ILE A 157 6.16 8.14 -11.07
C ILE A 157 7.40 9.01 -11.02
N GLU A 158 7.35 10.13 -11.74
CA GLU A 158 8.35 11.19 -11.62
C GLU A 158 8.19 11.89 -10.26
N VAL A 159 9.18 11.73 -9.40
CA VAL A 159 9.37 12.51 -8.17
C VAL A 159 10.05 13.82 -8.58
N ARG A 160 9.51 14.97 -8.16
CA ARG A 160 10.01 16.30 -8.54
C ARG A 160 10.77 16.95 -7.40
#